data_AF-A0A1Q6RCK3-F1
#
_entry.id   AF-A0A1Q6RCK3-F1
#
_cell.length_a   1.000
_cell.length_b   1.000
_cell.length_c   1.000
_cell.angle_alpha   90.00
_cell.angle_beta   90.00
_cell.angle_gamma   90.00
#
_symmetry.space_group_name_H-M   'P 1'
#
loop_
_entity.id
_entity.type
_entity.pdbx_description
1 polymer ?
#
loop_
_entity_poly.entity_id
_entity_poly.type
_entity_poly.pdbx_seq_one_letter_code
_entity_poly.pdbx_strand_id
1 'polypeptide(L)'
;MKLDRIIAVRNNKTVYRDGELCMKVFDESYSKADVLNEALNQARVEETGLNIPKVRSVTVIDGKWAIVSDYIKGKTLAQLMQENPDKKDEYLNLFVDLQLEVQSKTCPLLTKLKDKMNRKISQTDFDATARYDLHTRLDAMPKHTKLCHGDFNPSNIIIAEDGTPYIIDWSHATQGNASADAARTYLLFWLNGDITGADRYLELFCKKSNTAK
;
A
#
# COMPACT_ATOMS: atom_id res chain seq x y z
N MET A 1 -22.26 6.60 -16.05
CA MET A 1 -21.37 6.93 -14.92
C MET A 1 -21.25 8.44 -14.87
N LYS A 2 -21.40 9.05 -13.70
CA LYS A 2 -21.28 10.50 -13.56
C LYS A 2 -20.01 10.82 -12.78
N LEU A 3 -19.08 11.56 -13.41
CA LEU A 3 -17.82 11.99 -12.79
C LEU A 3 -18.03 13.19 -11.84
N ASP A 4 -19.08 13.12 -11.00
CA ASP A 4 -19.71 14.28 -10.38
C ASP A 4 -18.80 15.00 -9.36
N ARG A 5 -17.79 14.33 -8.79
CA ARG A 5 -16.83 14.94 -7.85
C ARG A 5 -15.43 14.33 -7.95
N ILE A 6 -14.44 15.15 -8.29
CA ILE A 6 -13.03 14.79 -8.14
C ILE A 6 -12.70 14.79 -6.64
N ILE A 7 -12.21 13.66 -6.14
CA ILE A 7 -11.78 13.51 -4.74
C ILE A 7 -10.26 13.44 -4.58
N ALA A 8 -9.52 13.13 -5.66
CA ALA A 8 -8.07 13.28 -5.71
C ALA A 8 -7.57 13.41 -7.15
N VAL A 9 -6.53 14.24 -7.35
CA VAL A 9 -5.77 14.30 -8.61
C VAL A 9 -4.32 13.96 -8.29
N ARG A 10 -3.74 13.01 -9.02
CA ARG A 10 -2.30 12.75 -9.03
C ARG A 10 -1.80 12.81 -10.47
N ASN A 11 -0.49 12.95 -10.66
CA ASN A 11 0.13 13.21 -11.97
C ASN A 11 -0.43 12.35 -13.11
N ASN A 12 -0.70 11.06 -12.85
CA ASN A 12 -1.10 10.12 -13.88
C ASN A 12 -2.47 9.44 -13.63
N LYS A 13 -3.20 9.85 -12.58
CA LYS A 13 -4.48 9.24 -12.19
C LYS A 13 -5.42 10.24 -11.53
N THR A 14 -6.70 10.13 -11.82
CA THR A 14 -7.74 10.95 -11.19
C THR A 14 -8.75 10.05 -10.49
N VAL A 15 -9.10 10.40 -9.26
CA VAL A 15 -10.06 9.66 -8.45
C VAL A 15 -11.34 10.47 -8.34
N TYR A 16 -12.45 9.86 -8.71
CA TYR A 16 -13.78 10.45 -8.68
C TYR A 16 -14.68 9.69 -7.71
N ARG A 17 -15.72 10.38 -7.24
CA ARG A 17 -16.83 9.77 -6.50
C ARG A 17 -18.11 9.85 -7.32
N ASP A 18 -18.83 8.73 -7.41
CA ASP A 18 -20.20 8.61 -7.96
C ASP A 18 -21.07 7.88 -6.94
N GLY A 19 -21.81 8.64 -6.12
CA GLY A 19 -22.59 8.10 -5.00
C GLY A 19 -21.73 7.34 -3.98
N GLU A 20 -21.96 6.04 -3.87
CA GLU A 20 -21.25 5.10 -3.00
C GLU A 20 -20.05 4.42 -3.70
N LEU A 21 -19.70 4.88 -4.90
CA LEU A 21 -18.59 4.34 -5.70
C LEU A 21 -17.42 5.32 -5.78
N CYS A 22 -16.22 4.76 -5.74
CA CYS A 22 -14.95 5.40 -6.01
C CYS A 22 -14.45 4.93 -7.39
N MET A 23 -14.07 5.85 -8.26
CA MET A 23 -13.57 5.56 -9.60
C MET A 23 -12.16 6.08 -9.73
N LYS A 24 -11.19 5.18 -9.82
CA LYS A 24 -9.79 5.49 -10.12
C LYS A 24 -9.59 5.39 -11.63
N VAL A 25 -9.55 6.53 -12.31
CA VAL A 25 -9.35 6.64 -13.75
C VAL A 25 -7.87 6.90 -14.03
N PHE A 26 -7.28 6.05 -14.86
CA PHE A 26 -5.88 6.08 -15.23
C PHE A 26 -5.69 6.84 -16.53
N ASP A 27 -4.60 7.61 -16.65
CA ASP A 27 -4.29 8.24 -17.93
C ASP A 27 -3.90 7.22 -19.03
N GLU A 28 -3.73 7.70 -20.26
CA GLU A 28 -3.41 6.88 -21.42
C GLU A 28 -2.00 6.25 -21.38
N SER A 29 -1.12 6.73 -20.49
CA SER A 29 0.23 6.18 -20.33
C SER A 29 0.24 4.88 -19.52
N TYR A 30 -0.83 4.60 -18.76
CA TYR A 30 -0.94 3.36 -18.00
C TYR A 30 -1.20 2.15 -18.90
N SER A 31 -0.41 1.10 -18.70
CA SER A 31 -0.66 -0.15 -19.38
C SER A 31 -1.94 -0.81 -18.85
N LYS A 32 -2.73 -1.40 -19.76
CA LYS A 32 -3.89 -2.24 -19.40
C LYS A 32 -3.51 -3.34 -18.41
N ALA A 33 -2.30 -3.90 -18.56
CA ALA A 33 -1.79 -4.96 -17.69
C ALA A 33 -1.63 -4.48 -16.24
N ASP A 34 -1.10 -3.27 -16.02
CA ASP A 34 -0.92 -2.71 -14.68
C ASP A 34 -2.26 -2.42 -13.99
N VAL A 35 -3.24 -1.88 -14.74
CA VAL A 35 -4.59 -1.63 -14.21
C VAL A 35 -5.27 -2.93 -13.80
N LEU A 36 -5.24 -3.94 -14.66
CA LEU A 36 -5.82 -5.25 -14.34
C LEU A 36 -5.09 -5.96 -13.20
N ASN A 37 -3.76 -5.80 -13.10
CA ASN A 37 -2.98 -6.35 -12.01
C ASN A 37 -3.31 -5.66 -10.67
N GLU A 38 -3.52 -4.35 -10.67
CA GLU A 38 -3.96 -3.63 -9.47
C GLU A 38 -5.34 -4.14 -8.99
N ALA A 39 -6.31 -4.24 -9.90
CA ALA A 39 -7.64 -4.77 -9.58
C ALA A 39 -7.56 -6.22 -9.06
N LEU A 40 -6.73 -7.06 -9.69
CA LEU A 40 -6.52 -8.45 -9.27
C LEU A 40 -5.86 -8.53 -7.88
N ASN A 41 -4.88 -7.68 -7.60
CA ASN A 41 -4.25 -7.62 -6.28
C ASN A 41 -5.29 -7.27 -5.20
N GLN A 42 -6.11 -6.25 -5.43
CA GLN A 42 -7.14 -5.84 -4.48
C GLN A 42 -8.18 -6.95 -4.27
N ALA A 43 -8.72 -7.53 -5.36
CA ALA A 43 -9.69 -8.63 -5.28
C ALA A 43 -9.16 -9.84 -4.47
N ARG A 44 -7.87 -10.18 -4.62
CA ARG A 44 -7.23 -11.24 -3.82
C ARG A 44 -7.07 -10.89 -2.35
N VAL A 45 -6.87 -9.61 -2.02
CA VAL A 45 -6.79 -9.15 -0.63
C VAL A 45 -8.17 -9.13 0.02
N GLU A 46 -9.26 -8.92 -0.73
CA GLU A 46 -10.63 -8.93 -0.19
C GLU A 46 -10.97 -10.27 0.48
N GLU A 47 -10.41 -11.37 -0.05
CA GLU A 47 -10.59 -12.72 0.49
C GLU A 47 -9.95 -12.92 1.89
N THR A 48 -9.14 -11.98 2.37
CA THR A 48 -8.45 -12.09 3.68
C THR A 48 -9.29 -11.61 4.86
N GLY A 49 -10.46 -11.00 4.60
CA GLY A 49 -11.33 -10.41 5.61
C GLY A 49 -10.83 -9.09 6.21
N LEU A 50 -9.78 -8.49 5.62
CA LEU A 50 -9.35 -7.14 5.97
C LEU A 50 -10.41 -6.12 5.53
N ASN A 51 -10.51 -5.02 6.29
CA ASN A 51 -11.33 -3.87 5.90
C ASN A 51 -10.66 -3.13 4.73
N ILE A 52 -11.09 -3.43 3.52
CA ILE A 52 -10.64 -2.78 2.29
C ILE A 52 -11.86 -2.49 1.40
N PRO A 53 -11.81 -1.47 0.51
CA PRO A 53 -12.87 -1.23 -0.44
C PRO A 53 -13.01 -2.42 -1.40
N LYS A 54 -14.24 -2.87 -1.68
CA LYS A 54 -14.45 -3.96 -2.64
C LYS A 54 -14.37 -3.46 -4.07
N VAL A 55 -13.65 -4.17 -4.92
CA VAL A 55 -13.64 -3.93 -6.37
C VAL A 55 -15.01 -4.35 -6.91
N ARG A 56 -15.65 -3.43 -7.65
CA ARG A 56 -16.94 -3.66 -8.29
C ARG A 56 -16.80 -3.96 -9.77
N SER A 57 -15.92 -3.25 -10.47
CA SER A 57 -15.63 -3.51 -11.87
C SER A 57 -14.32 -2.88 -12.33
N VAL A 58 -13.80 -3.37 -13.44
CA VAL A 58 -12.80 -2.67 -14.25
C VAL A 58 -13.46 -2.31 -15.58
N THR A 59 -13.39 -1.04 -15.97
CA THR A 59 -14.12 -0.51 -17.12
C THR A 59 -13.29 0.54 -17.87
N VAL A 60 -13.85 1.08 -18.95
CA VAL A 60 -13.28 2.18 -19.73
C VAL A 60 -14.24 3.37 -19.68
N ILE A 61 -13.75 4.54 -19.28
CA ILE A 61 -14.49 5.80 -19.21
C ILE A 61 -13.76 6.80 -20.10
N ASP A 62 -14.43 7.35 -21.12
CA ASP A 62 -13.84 8.31 -22.06
C ASP A 62 -12.49 7.84 -22.66
N GLY A 63 -12.42 6.56 -23.04
CA GLY A 63 -11.22 5.93 -23.60
C GLY A 63 -10.14 5.55 -22.59
N LYS A 64 -10.32 5.88 -21.31
CA LYS A 64 -9.36 5.63 -20.22
C LYS A 64 -9.77 4.46 -19.35
N TRP A 65 -8.82 3.59 -19.00
CA TRP A 65 -9.08 2.50 -18.06
C TRP A 65 -9.44 3.04 -16.68
N ALA A 66 -10.36 2.38 -16.00
CA ALA A 66 -10.80 2.74 -14.66
C ALA A 66 -11.06 1.51 -13.79
N ILE A 67 -10.69 1.60 -12.52
CA ILE A 67 -11.11 0.66 -11.48
C ILE A 67 -12.22 1.33 -10.67
N VAL A 68 -13.35 0.63 -10.54
CA VAL A 68 -14.49 1.05 -9.73
C VAL A 68 -14.52 0.21 -8.46
N SER A 69 -14.51 0.86 -7.30
CA SER A 69 -14.60 0.21 -5.98
C SER A 69 -15.63 0.89 -5.09
N ASP A 70 -15.90 0.31 -3.93
CA ASP A 70 -16.65 1.01 -2.87
C ASP A 70 -15.94 2.32 -2.48
N TYR A 71 -16.72 3.37 -2.26
CA TYR A 71 -16.23 4.61 -1.67
C TYR A 71 -16.27 4.53 -0.15
N ILE A 72 -15.13 4.82 0.48
CA ILE A 72 -15.04 4.89 1.95
C ILE A 72 -15.09 6.36 2.36
N LYS A 73 -16.19 6.74 3.03
CA LYS A 73 -16.35 8.09 3.57
C LYS A 73 -15.59 8.21 4.89
N GLY A 74 -14.60 9.10 4.93
CA GLY A 74 -13.77 9.30 6.10
C GLY A 74 -12.60 10.24 5.83
N LYS A 75 -11.69 10.36 6.80
CA LYS A 75 -10.42 11.07 6.66
C LYS A 75 -9.27 10.09 6.58
N THR A 76 -8.23 10.42 5.82
CA THR A 76 -7.01 9.62 5.85
C THR A 76 -6.30 9.74 7.20
N LEU A 77 -5.57 8.71 7.62
CA LEU A 77 -4.78 8.77 8.85
C LEU A 77 -3.71 9.88 8.76
N ALA A 78 -3.15 10.11 7.58
CA ALA A 78 -2.28 11.25 7.30
C ALA A 78 -2.94 12.60 7.61
N GLN A 79 -4.18 12.82 7.15
CA GLN A 79 -4.94 14.04 7.44
C GLN A 79 -5.20 14.19 8.94
N LEU A 80 -5.57 13.10 9.63
CA LEU A 80 -5.81 13.13 11.07
C LEU A 80 -4.54 13.49 11.87
N MET A 81 -3.39 12.93 11.48
CA MET A 81 -2.08 13.26 12.06
C MET A 81 -1.68 14.72 11.82
N GLN A 82 -2.02 15.28 10.66
CA GLN A 82 -1.77 16.69 10.34
C GLN A 82 -2.68 17.63 11.13
N GLU A 83 -3.97 17.30 11.23
CA GLU A 83 -4.96 18.11 11.94
C GLU A 83 -4.81 18.03 13.47
N ASN A 84 -4.25 16.93 13.99
CA ASN A 84 -4.09 16.71 15.44
C ASN A 84 -2.65 16.26 15.76
N PRO A 85 -1.64 17.16 15.66
CA PRO A 85 -0.23 16.81 15.88
C PRO A 85 0.05 16.20 17.26
N ASP A 86 -0.67 16.63 18.29
CA ASP A 86 -0.53 16.12 19.67
C ASP A 86 -0.93 14.64 19.80
N LYS A 87 -1.73 14.13 18.85
CA LYS A 87 -2.16 12.72 18.78
C LYS A 87 -1.31 11.87 17.83
N LYS A 88 -0.21 12.40 17.29
CA LYS A 88 0.62 11.70 16.31
C LYS A 88 1.07 10.32 16.79
N ASP A 89 1.47 10.19 18.07
CA ASP A 89 1.92 8.90 18.63
C ASP A 89 0.77 7.88 18.74
N GLU A 90 -0.45 8.33 19.08
CA GLU A 90 -1.64 7.49 19.13
C GLU A 90 -1.97 6.93 17.73
N TYR A 91 -1.97 7.80 16.71
CA TYR A 91 -2.19 7.38 15.33
C TYR A 91 -1.09 6.46 14.81
N LEU A 92 0.16 6.68 15.22
CA LEU A 92 1.27 5.82 14.82
C LEU A 92 1.19 4.43 15.48
N ASN A 93 0.67 4.34 16.71
CA ASN A 93 0.36 3.06 17.34
C ASN A 93 -0.71 2.29 16.55
N LEU A 94 -1.83 2.95 16.22
CA LEU A 94 -2.88 2.37 15.38
C LEU A 94 -2.34 1.94 14.01
N PHE A 95 -1.51 2.77 13.39
CA PHE A 95 -0.86 2.50 12.12
C PHE A 95 -0.04 1.19 12.14
N VAL A 96 0.78 1.01 13.18
CA VAL A 96 1.57 -0.22 13.35
C VAL A 96 0.68 -1.42 13.62
N ASP A 97 -0.38 -1.28 14.43
CA ASP A 97 -1.32 -2.37 14.69
C ASP A 97 -2.00 -2.85 13.39
N LEU A 98 -2.42 -1.92 12.53
CA LEU A 98 -2.98 -2.24 11.22
C LEU A 98 -1.96 -2.93 10.30
N GLN A 99 -0.70 -2.51 10.31
CA GLN A 99 0.34 -3.17 9.50
C GLN A 99 0.58 -4.60 9.97
N LEU A 100 0.61 -4.83 11.29
CA LEU A 100 0.77 -6.16 11.86
C LEU A 100 -0.45 -7.04 11.58
N GLU A 101 -1.66 -6.46 11.58
CA GLU A 101 -2.87 -7.16 11.15
C GLU A 101 -2.75 -7.63 9.70
N VAL A 102 -2.33 -6.74 8.77
CA VAL A 102 -2.07 -7.11 7.38
C VAL A 102 -1.06 -8.26 7.31
N GLN A 103 0.05 -8.16 8.02
CA GLN A 103 1.14 -9.14 8.03
C GLN A 103 0.80 -10.44 8.78
N SER A 104 -0.34 -10.49 9.48
CA SER A 104 -0.90 -11.72 10.04
C SER A 104 -1.61 -12.57 8.99
N LYS A 105 -2.04 -11.95 7.87
CA LYS A 105 -2.76 -12.62 6.78
C LYS A 105 -1.79 -13.27 5.78
N THR A 106 -2.34 -14.18 4.97
CA THR A 106 -1.66 -14.83 3.85
C THR A 106 -2.50 -14.70 2.59
N CYS A 107 -1.85 -14.46 1.45
CA CYS A 107 -2.52 -14.39 0.15
C CYS A 107 -1.68 -15.11 -0.92
N PRO A 108 -1.85 -16.44 -1.07
CA PRO A 108 -0.92 -17.30 -1.80
C PRO A 108 -0.78 -17.04 -3.31
N LEU A 109 -1.72 -16.32 -3.91
CA LEU A 109 -1.71 -16.03 -5.35
C LEU A 109 -1.08 -14.68 -5.68
N LEU A 110 -0.67 -13.88 -4.69
CA LEU A 110 0.07 -12.65 -4.96
C LEU A 110 1.50 -12.95 -5.43
N THR A 111 2.07 -11.99 -6.17
CA THR A 111 3.48 -12.06 -6.57
C THR A 111 4.37 -12.17 -5.34
N LYS A 112 5.37 -13.06 -5.38
CA LYS A 112 6.37 -13.17 -4.32
C LYS A 112 7.23 -11.91 -4.30
N LEU A 113 7.39 -11.32 -3.12
CA LEU A 113 8.23 -10.13 -2.91
C LEU A 113 9.66 -10.37 -3.42
N LYS A 114 10.20 -11.56 -3.18
CA LYS A 114 11.54 -11.94 -3.64
C LYS A 114 11.67 -11.86 -5.16
N ASP A 115 10.72 -12.41 -5.89
CA ASP A 115 10.74 -12.41 -7.37
C ASP A 115 10.59 -10.98 -7.91
N LYS A 116 9.72 -10.18 -7.28
CA LYS A 116 9.57 -8.74 -7.59
C LYS A 116 10.89 -7.99 -7.39
N MET A 117 11.59 -8.22 -6.27
CA MET A 117 12.87 -7.57 -5.98
C MET A 117 13.98 -8.03 -6.90
N ASN A 118 14.05 -9.33 -7.24
CA ASN A 118 14.99 -9.86 -8.23
C ASN A 118 14.86 -9.11 -9.56
N ARG A 119 13.64 -9.02 -10.09
CA ARG A 119 13.37 -8.26 -11.32
C ARG A 119 13.81 -6.80 -11.20
N LYS A 120 13.50 -6.13 -10.08
CA LYS A 120 13.88 -4.73 -9.86
C LYS A 120 15.40 -4.54 -9.83
N ILE A 121 16.14 -5.43 -9.15
CA ILE A 121 17.61 -5.38 -9.10
C ILE A 121 18.18 -5.50 -10.52
N SER A 122 17.68 -6.46 -11.31
CA SER A 122 18.13 -6.66 -12.69
C SER A 122 17.82 -5.49 -13.63
N GLN A 123 16.80 -4.69 -13.31
CA GLN A 123 16.42 -3.49 -14.07
C GLN A 123 17.21 -2.22 -13.69
N THR A 124 18.08 -2.30 -12.68
CA THR A 124 18.91 -1.16 -12.29
C THR A 124 20.12 -0.97 -13.20
N ASP A 125 20.58 0.27 -13.30
CA ASP A 125 21.83 0.65 -13.97
C ASP A 125 23.07 0.45 -13.07
N PHE A 126 22.93 -0.26 -11.94
CA PHE A 126 24.05 -0.61 -11.08
C PHE A 126 25.02 -1.57 -11.78
N ASP A 127 26.30 -1.51 -11.38
CA ASP A 127 27.32 -2.40 -11.91
C ASP A 127 27.05 -3.88 -11.53
N ALA A 128 27.72 -4.78 -12.25
CA ALA A 128 27.51 -6.21 -12.09
C ALA A 128 27.82 -6.71 -10.66
N THR A 129 28.82 -6.13 -10.00
CA THR A 129 29.22 -6.50 -8.64
C THR A 129 28.13 -6.08 -7.64
N ALA A 130 27.65 -4.84 -7.72
CA ALA A 130 26.56 -4.36 -6.87
C ALA A 130 25.28 -5.19 -7.06
N ARG A 131 24.91 -5.53 -8.30
CA ARG A 131 23.74 -6.39 -8.56
C ARG A 131 23.93 -7.81 -8.00
N TYR A 132 25.12 -8.39 -8.16
CA TYR A 132 25.44 -9.71 -7.61
C TYR A 132 25.31 -9.72 -6.07
N ASP A 133 25.84 -8.70 -5.39
CA ASP A 133 25.74 -8.55 -3.95
C ASP A 133 24.28 -8.39 -3.49
N LEU A 134 23.48 -7.60 -4.21
CA LEU A 134 22.06 -7.42 -3.92
C LEU A 134 21.26 -8.72 -4.09
N HIS A 135 21.51 -9.48 -5.17
CA HIS A 135 20.88 -10.78 -5.38
C HIS A 135 21.26 -11.77 -4.26
N THR A 136 22.54 -11.80 -3.86
CA THR A 136 23.03 -12.68 -2.79
C THR A 136 22.36 -12.34 -1.45
N ARG A 137 22.25 -11.05 -1.10
CA ARG A 137 21.56 -10.61 0.12
C ARG A 137 20.07 -10.95 0.08
N LEU A 138 19.41 -10.72 -1.06
CA LEU A 138 18.01 -11.07 -1.27
C LEU A 138 17.79 -12.58 -1.13
N ASP A 139 18.73 -13.40 -1.59
CA ASP A 139 18.67 -14.86 -1.48
C ASP A 139 18.79 -15.37 -0.05
N ALA A 140 19.59 -14.69 0.78
CA ALA A 140 19.80 -15.01 2.18
C ALA A 140 18.66 -14.55 3.13
N MET A 141 17.72 -13.74 2.65
CA MET A 141 16.63 -13.23 3.50
C MET A 141 15.66 -14.34 3.96
N PRO A 142 15.05 -14.19 5.15
CA PRO A 142 13.99 -15.09 5.61
C PRO A 142 12.84 -15.23 4.60
N LYS A 143 12.40 -16.47 4.40
CA LYS A 143 11.29 -16.80 3.50
C LYS A 143 10.00 -16.85 4.31
N HIS A 144 9.15 -15.85 4.11
CA HIS A 144 7.81 -15.80 4.69
C HIS A 144 6.75 -15.74 3.57
N THR A 145 5.51 -16.06 3.91
CA THR A 145 4.33 -16.02 3.02
C THR A 145 3.30 -14.97 3.49
N LYS A 146 3.75 -14.00 4.28
CA LYS A 146 2.90 -12.95 4.87
C LYS A 146 2.43 -11.98 3.79
N LEU A 147 1.19 -11.52 3.89
CA LEU A 147 0.70 -10.42 3.06
C LEU A 147 1.50 -9.14 3.39
N CYS A 148 2.04 -8.52 2.35
CA CYS A 148 2.78 -7.26 2.41
C CYS A 148 2.09 -6.25 1.48
N HIS A 149 1.86 -5.03 1.96
CA HIS A 149 1.17 -4.00 1.18
C HIS A 149 2.08 -3.42 0.08
N GLY A 150 3.36 -3.22 0.38
CA GLY A 150 4.38 -2.70 -0.54
C GLY A 150 4.37 -1.17 -0.71
N ASP A 151 3.47 -0.48 -0.04
CA ASP A 151 3.35 0.99 0.03
C ASP A 151 2.55 1.45 1.26
N PHE A 152 2.78 0.78 2.40
CA PHE A 152 2.01 1.04 3.61
C PHE A 152 2.43 2.38 4.22
N ASN A 153 1.58 3.40 4.10
CA ASN A 153 1.80 4.76 4.63
C ASN A 153 0.47 5.37 5.13
N PRO A 154 0.50 6.41 5.99
CA PRO A 154 -0.72 6.95 6.60
C PRO A 154 -1.77 7.50 5.62
N SER A 155 -1.38 7.86 4.39
CA SER A 155 -2.35 8.33 3.38
C SER A 155 -3.15 7.19 2.72
N ASN A 156 -2.68 5.95 2.87
CA ASN A 156 -3.34 4.73 2.38
C ASN A 156 -4.24 4.07 3.45
N ILE A 157 -4.54 4.78 4.53
CA ILE A 157 -5.53 4.35 5.53
C ILE A 157 -6.59 5.42 5.65
N ILE A 158 -7.85 5.04 5.48
CA ILE A 158 -9.02 5.90 5.72
C ILE A 158 -9.67 5.46 7.02
N ILE A 159 -9.86 6.38 7.95
CA ILE A 159 -10.70 6.18 9.13
C ILE A 159 -12.11 6.63 8.77
N ALA A 160 -13.03 5.67 8.68
CA ALA A 160 -14.43 5.93 8.36
C ALA A 160 -15.13 6.73 9.48
N GLU A 161 -16.30 7.30 9.18
CA GLU A 161 -17.06 8.11 10.16
C GLU A 161 -17.45 7.33 11.43
N ASP A 162 -17.58 6.00 11.34
CA ASP A 162 -17.83 5.11 12.48
C ASP A 162 -16.55 4.70 13.25
N GLY A 163 -15.39 5.20 12.83
CA GLY A 163 -14.08 4.89 13.40
C GLY A 163 -13.40 3.66 12.77
N THR A 164 -14.05 2.94 11.86
CA THR A 164 -13.48 1.74 11.24
C THR A 164 -12.33 2.10 10.30
N PRO A 165 -11.13 1.51 10.45
CA PRO A 165 -10.02 1.73 9.54
C PRO A 165 -10.17 0.89 8.26
N TYR A 166 -9.95 1.51 7.11
CA TYR A 166 -9.90 0.87 5.80
C TYR A 166 -8.54 1.10 5.13
N ILE A 167 -7.97 0.04 4.56
CA ILE A 167 -6.66 0.09 3.88
C ILE A 167 -6.88 0.09 2.37
N ILE A 168 -6.24 1.02 1.67
CA ILE A 168 -6.44 1.28 0.23
C ILE A 168 -5.13 1.23 -0.56
N ASP A 169 -5.22 1.24 -1.89
CA ASP A 169 -4.09 1.24 -2.85
C ASP A 169 -3.18 -0.02 -2.75
N TRP A 170 -3.79 -1.19 -3.00
CA TRP A 170 -3.12 -2.50 -3.01
C TRP A 170 -2.33 -2.80 -4.30
N SER A 171 -2.02 -1.78 -5.10
CA SER A 171 -1.30 -1.89 -6.38
C SER A 171 0.06 -2.57 -6.24
N HIS A 172 0.69 -2.44 -5.07
CA HIS A 172 2.02 -2.99 -4.81
C HIS A 172 2.04 -4.26 -3.95
N ALA A 173 0.87 -4.83 -3.65
CA ALA A 173 0.71 -5.99 -2.79
C ALA A 173 1.57 -7.19 -3.25
N THR A 174 2.17 -7.86 -2.28
CA THR A 174 2.98 -9.07 -2.48
C THR A 174 2.81 -10.03 -1.32
N GLN A 175 3.23 -11.27 -1.49
CA GLN A 175 3.49 -12.17 -0.37
C GLN A 175 5.00 -12.23 -0.10
N GLY A 176 5.42 -12.22 1.16
CA GLY A 176 6.85 -12.26 1.46
C GLY A 176 7.22 -11.92 2.89
N ASN A 177 8.45 -11.46 3.04
CA ASN A 177 9.02 -11.07 4.33
C ASN A 177 8.41 -9.74 4.82
N ALA A 178 7.66 -9.80 5.93
CA ALA A 178 7.08 -8.64 6.60
C ALA A 178 8.12 -7.54 6.95
N SER A 179 9.35 -7.91 7.31
CA SER A 179 10.40 -6.93 7.61
C SER A 179 10.77 -6.06 6.40
N ALA A 180 10.62 -6.57 5.19
CA ALA A 180 10.85 -5.78 3.98
C ALA A 180 9.70 -4.78 3.71
N ASP A 181 8.46 -5.13 4.09
CA ASP A 181 7.32 -4.20 4.05
C ASP A 181 7.48 -3.10 5.11
N ALA A 182 7.92 -3.47 6.31
CA ALA A 182 8.23 -2.52 7.38
C ALA A 182 9.39 -1.58 7.01
N ALA A 183 10.47 -2.11 6.41
CA ALA A 183 11.58 -1.31 5.91
C ALA A 183 11.13 -0.33 4.81
N ARG A 184 10.20 -0.74 3.93
CA ARG A 184 9.62 0.15 2.93
C ARG A 184 8.84 1.29 3.59
N THR A 185 8.03 1.00 4.61
CA THR A 185 7.30 2.02 5.38
C THR A 185 8.24 3.01 6.06
N TYR A 186 9.30 2.52 6.72
CA TYR A 186 10.33 3.38 7.31
C TYR A 186 10.92 4.35 6.27
N LEU A 187 11.30 3.84 5.09
CA LEU A 187 11.83 4.65 4.00
C LEU A 187 10.81 5.68 3.49
N LEU A 188 9.51 5.35 3.45
CA LEU A 188 8.46 6.30 3.05
C LEU A 188 8.35 7.48 4.03
N PHE A 189 8.42 7.23 5.34
CA PHE A 189 8.46 8.33 6.33
C PHE A 189 9.72 9.18 6.15
N TRP A 190 10.88 8.53 6.06
CA TRP A 190 12.16 9.19 5.95
C TRP A 190 12.24 10.08 4.69
N LEU A 191 11.86 9.54 3.52
CA LEU A 191 11.91 10.25 2.25
C LEU A 191 10.89 11.39 2.15
N ASN A 192 9.82 11.34 2.95
CA ASN A 192 8.87 12.45 3.11
C ASN A 192 9.37 13.53 4.08
N GLY A 193 10.58 13.40 4.64
CA GLY A 193 11.18 14.36 5.57
C GLY A 193 10.76 14.16 7.04
N ASP A 194 9.94 13.15 7.35
CA ASP A 194 9.51 12.83 8.71
C ASP A 194 10.47 11.82 9.36
N ILE A 195 11.73 12.24 9.57
CA ILE A 195 12.80 11.38 10.10
C ILE A 195 12.45 10.90 11.51
N THR A 196 11.96 11.80 12.37
CA THR A 196 11.55 11.45 13.74
C THR A 196 10.36 10.49 13.76
N GLY A 197 9.40 10.67 12.84
CA GLY A 197 8.31 9.72 12.63
C GLY A 197 8.79 8.37 12.14
N ALA A 198 9.79 8.32 11.25
CA ALA A 198 10.38 7.07 10.77
C ALA A 198 11.02 6.28 11.91
N ASP A 199 11.83 6.93 12.74
CA ASP A 199 12.51 6.27 13.87
C ASP A 199 11.50 5.79 14.91
N ARG A 200 10.49 6.62 15.22
CA ARG A 200 9.41 6.26 16.13
C ARG A 200 8.57 5.10 15.62
N TYR A 201 8.26 5.10 14.32
CA TYR A 201 7.56 4.00 13.65
C TYR A 201 8.33 2.69 13.82
N LEU A 202 9.64 2.70 13.53
CA LEU A 202 10.48 1.52 13.60
C LEU A 202 10.55 0.96 15.03
N GLU A 203 10.66 1.83 16.04
CA GLU A 203 10.61 1.43 17.46
C GLU A 203 9.30 0.74 17.82
N LEU A 204 8.16 1.35 17.45
CA LEU A 204 6.84 0.79 17.71
C LEU A 204 6.65 -0.55 17.00
N PHE A 205 7.06 -0.64 15.73
CA PHE A 205 7.00 -1.86 14.95
C PHE A 205 7.81 -2.97 15.61
N CYS A 206 9.10 -2.76 15.85
CA CYS A 206 9.99 -3.73 16.50
C CYS A 206 9.47 -4.18 17.87
N LYS A 207 8.98 -3.25 18.69
CA LYS A 207 8.40 -3.56 20.01
C LYS A 207 7.16 -4.43 19.89
N LYS A 208 6.22 -4.09 19.00
CA LYS A 208 4.94 -4.80 18.85
C LYS A 208 5.09 -6.14 18.11
N SER A 209 6.06 -6.25 17.19
CA SER A 209 6.35 -7.48 16.43
C SER A 209 7.36 -8.41 17.12
N ASN A 210 7.91 -8.00 18.27
CA ASN A 210 9.02 -8.67 18.96
C ASN A 210 10.21 -8.95 18.01
N THR A 211 10.54 -7.97 17.17
CA THR A 211 11.66 -8.03 16.22
C THR A 211 12.78 -7.15 16.71
N ALA A 212 14.02 -7.65 16.69
CA ALA A 212 15.20 -6.84 17.02
C ALA A 212 15.32 -5.66 16.04
N LYS A 213 15.66 -4.48 16.57
CA LYS A 213 15.87 -3.26 15.78
C LYS A 213 17.22 -3.28 15.09
#